data_AF-A0A0N8PMK0-F1
#
_entry.id   AF-A0A0N8PMK0-F1
#
_cell.length_a   1.000
_cell.length_b   1.000
_cell.length_c   1.000
_cell.angle_alpha   90.00
_cell.angle_beta   90.00
_cell.angle_gamma   90.00
#
_symmetry.space_group_name_H-M   'P 1'
#
loop_
_entity.id
_entity.type
_entity.pdbx_description
1 polymer ?
#
loop_
_entity_poly.entity_id
_entity_poly.type
_entity_poly.pdbx_seq_one_letter_code
_entity_poly.pdbx_strand_id
1 'polypeptide(L)'
;MTYDFALQKCILGAFQHEANTILHVENWLMHNGFRLSRVEIRQMLSDLLRQGAIKIIDSPDNVTFENSDDLLLEDFWFDITESGRDQFGYSDQSWRKFLQD
;
A
#
# COMPACT_ATOMS: atom_id res chain seq x y z
N MET A 1 7.60 -3.01 -16.09
CA MET A 1 6.50 -3.94 -15.78
C MET A 1 5.40 -3.12 -15.17
N THR A 2 4.26 -3.00 -15.85
CA THR A 2 3.06 -2.36 -15.29
C THR A 2 2.47 -3.36 -14.31
N TYR A 3 2.59 -3.10 -13.01
CA TYR A 3 1.93 -3.94 -12.01
C TYR A 3 0.41 -3.92 -12.28
N ASP A 4 -0.22 -5.08 -12.10
CA ASP A 4 -1.65 -5.25 -12.36
C ASP A 4 -2.44 -4.24 -11.50
N PHE A 5 -3.36 -3.50 -12.15
CA PHE A 5 -4.26 -2.56 -11.48
C PHE A 5 -5.03 -3.22 -10.33
N ALA A 6 -5.35 -4.51 -10.45
CA ALA A 6 -5.99 -5.29 -9.39
C ALA A 6 -5.10 -5.41 -8.14
N LEU A 7 -3.78 -5.55 -8.33
CA LEU A 7 -2.82 -5.71 -7.25
C LEU A 7 -2.58 -4.39 -6.52
N GLN A 8 -2.42 -3.29 -7.26
CA GLN A 8 -2.34 -1.95 -6.69
C GLN A 8 -3.59 -1.63 -5.87
N LYS A 9 -4.77 -1.95 -6.42
CA LYS A 9 -6.03 -1.81 -5.68
C LYS A 9 -6.01 -2.65 -4.41
N CYS A 10 -5.57 -3.92 -4.47
CA CYS A 10 -5.47 -4.77 -3.29
C CYS A 10 -4.58 -4.16 -2.19
N ILE A 11 -3.40 -3.62 -2.54
CA ILE A 11 -2.49 -2.93 -1.59
C ILE A 11 -3.18 -1.74 -0.93
N LEU A 12 -3.87 -0.92 -1.72
CA LEU A 12 -4.60 0.24 -1.20
C LEU A 12 -5.72 -0.16 -0.24
N GLY A 13 -6.32 -1.34 -0.43
CA GLY A 13 -7.25 -1.93 0.51
C GLY A 13 -6.66 -2.17 1.90
N ALA A 14 -5.37 -2.51 2.01
CA ALA A 14 -4.70 -2.72 3.29
C ALA A 14 -4.74 -1.47 4.17
N PHE A 15 -4.61 -0.29 3.56
CA PHE A 15 -4.58 1.00 4.26
C PHE A 15 -5.96 1.48 4.76
N GLN A 16 -7.05 0.79 4.42
CA GLN A 16 -8.39 1.16 4.88
C GLN A 16 -8.73 0.58 6.26
N HIS A 17 -8.05 -0.48 6.68
CA HIS A 17 -8.55 -1.40 7.69
C HIS A 17 -7.81 -1.37 9.03
N GLU A 18 -6.90 -0.42 9.25
CA GLU A 18 -6.25 -0.05 10.54
C GLU A 18 -4.72 -0.03 10.49
N ALA A 19 -4.08 -0.50 9.43
CA ALA A 19 -2.64 -0.69 9.47
C ALA A 19 -1.88 -0.38 8.18
N ASN A 20 -0.80 0.37 8.37
CA ASN A 20 -0.22 1.22 7.34
C ASN A 20 1.28 0.95 7.12
N THR A 21 1.78 -0.23 7.51
CA THR A 21 3.19 -0.60 7.30
C THR A 21 3.32 -1.71 6.25
N ILE A 22 4.53 -1.94 5.75
CA ILE A 22 4.79 -2.98 4.75
C ILE A 22 4.36 -4.37 5.23
N LEU A 23 4.53 -4.68 6.53
CA LEU A 23 4.13 -5.94 7.13
C LEU A 23 2.62 -6.18 7.02
N HIS A 24 1.83 -5.11 7.15
CA HIS A 24 0.38 -5.21 7.02
C HIS A 24 -0.05 -5.39 5.58
N VAL A 25 0.63 -4.72 4.64
CA VAL A 25 0.45 -4.94 3.21
C VAL A 25 0.78 -6.38 2.83
N GLU A 26 1.89 -6.93 3.33
CA GLU A 26 2.27 -8.33 3.15
C GLU A 26 1.20 -9.30 3.65
N ASN A 27 0.76 -9.12 4.89
CA ASN A 27 -0.28 -9.94 5.49
C ASN A 27 -1.57 -9.84 4.68
N TRP A 28 -2.00 -8.63 4.31
CA TRP A 28 -3.22 -8.40 3.53
C TRP A 28 -3.16 -9.09 2.17
N LEU A 29 -2.06 -8.95 1.44
CA LEU A 29 -1.84 -9.60 0.15
C LEU A 29 -1.90 -11.12 0.27
N MET A 30 -1.23 -11.68 1.28
CA MET A 30 -1.24 -13.12 1.54
C MET A 30 -2.65 -13.64 1.84
N HIS A 31 -3.45 -12.92 2.63
CA HIS A 31 -4.85 -13.28 2.90
C HIS A 31 -5.74 -13.23 1.66
N ASN A 32 -5.41 -12.35 0.70
CA ASN A 32 -6.10 -12.23 -0.59
C ASN A 32 -5.50 -13.13 -1.69
N GLY A 33 -4.60 -14.05 -1.34
CA GLY A 33 -4.05 -15.05 -2.28
C GLY A 33 -2.85 -14.57 -3.10
N PHE A 34 -2.34 -13.36 -2.87
CA PHE A 34 -1.14 -12.85 -3.51
C PHE A 34 0.10 -13.18 -2.68
N ARG A 35 1.06 -13.88 -3.29
CA ARG A 35 2.36 -14.19 -2.68
C ARG A 35 3.44 -13.40 -3.39
N LEU A 36 3.85 -12.30 -2.79
CA LEU A 36 4.90 -11.43 -3.32
C LEU A 36 6.06 -11.35 -2.35
N SER A 37 7.26 -11.17 -2.91
CA SER A 37 8.43 -10.85 -2.11
C SER A 37 8.34 -9.42 -1.55
N ARG A 38 9.04 -9.18 -0.44
CA ARG A 38 9.16 -7.85 0.16
C ARG A 38 9.74 -6.82 -0.83
N VAL A 39 10.64 -7.25 -1.72
CA VAL A 39 11.22 -6.42 -2.80
C VAL A 39 10.14 -5.97 -3.79
N GLU A 40 9.25 -6.88 -4.22
CA GLU A 40 8.15 -6.54 -5.13
C GLU A 40 7.15 -5.59 -4.46
N ILE A 41 6.83 -5.83 -3.18
CA ILE A 41 5.93 -4.97 -2.41
C ILE A 41 6.53 -3.58 -2.26
N ARG A 42 7.81 -3.49 -1.89
CA ARG A 42 8.54 -2.22 -1.82
C ARG A 42 8.50 -1.46 -3.15
N GLN A 43 8.75 -2.15 -4.27
CA GLN A 43 8.70 -1.52 -5.59
C GLN A 43 7.31 -0.95 -5.89
N MET A 44 6.24 -1.68 -5.56
CA MET A 44 4.88 -1.20 -5.76
C MET A 44 4.52 -0.01 -4.85
N LEU A 45 4.96 -0.03 -3.59
CA LEU A 45 4.78 1.11 -2.68
C LEU A 45 5.53 2.34 -3.20
N SER A 46 6.76 2.18 -3.69
CA SER A 46 7.50 3.27 -4.36
C SER A 46 6.77 3.78 -5.61
N ASP A 47 6.13 2.91 -6.38
CA ASP A 47 5.35 3.32 -7.55
C ASP A 47 4.10 4.11 -7.13
N LEU A 48 3.40 3.69 -6.08
CA LEU A 48 2.22 4.38 -5.54
C LEU A 48 2.58 5.73 -4.91
N LEU A 49 3.73 5.82 -4.23
CA LEU A 49 4.28 7.08 -3.71
C LEU A 49 4.58 8.06 -4.84
N ARG A 50 5.25 7.59 -5.90
CA ARG A 50 5.58 8.43 -7.07
C ARG A 50 4.33 8.91 -7.82
N GLN A 51 3.27 8.09 -7.84
CA GLN A 51 1.98 8.47 -8.40
C GLN A 51 1.19 9.43 -7.49
N GLY A 52 1.60 9.61 -6.25
CA GLY A 52 0.86 10.37 -5.25
C GLY A 52 -0.43 9.68 -4.80
N ALA A 53 -0.56 8.37 -5.00
CA ALA A 53 -1.71 7.57 -4.55
C ALA A 53 -1.65 7.23 -3.06
N ILE A 54 -0.44 7.20 -2.50
CA ILE A 54 -0.18 7.08 -1.07
C ILE A 54 0.84 8.14 -0.63
N LYS A 55 0.93 8.38 0.67
CA LYS A 55 1.92 9.25 1.30
C LYS A 55 2.54 8.54 2.50
N ILE A 56 3.74 8.96 2.90
CA ILE A 56 4.36 8.55 4.16
C ILE A 56 3.82 9.50 5.25
N ILE A 57 3.29 8.94 6.33
CA ILE A 57 2.79 9.70 7.49
C ILE A 57 3.71 9.61 8.70
N ASP A 58 4.57 8.58 8.75
CA ASP A 58 5.63 8.43 9.75
C ASP A 58 6.81 7.66 9.14
N SER A 59 8.03 7.96 9.58
CA SER A 59 9.26 7.36 9.05
C SER A 59 10.35 7.32 10.11
N PRO A 60 11.27 6.35 10.03
CA PRO A 60 12.47 6.36 10.86
C PRO A 60 13.34 7.60 10.59
N ASP A 61 14.02 8.08 11.64
CA ASP A 61 14.87 9.27 11.56
C ASP A 61 15.99 9.12 10.52
N ASN A 62 16.15 10.15 9.68
CA ASN A 62 17.23 10.28 8.70
C ASN A 62 17.31 9.20 7.60
N VAL A 63 16.21 8.51 7.29
CA VAL A 63 16.18 7.48 6.23
C VAL A 63 15.02 7.70 5.27
N THR A 64 15.31 7.64 3.96
CA THR A 64 14.26 7.67 2.93
C THR A 64 13.80 6.26 2.59
N PHE A 65 12.53 6.11 2.19
CA PHE A 65 11.95 4.80 1.87
C PHE A 65 12.69 4.10 0.73
N GLU A 66 13.21 4.84 -0.25
CA GLU A 66 13.96 4.30 -1.38
C GLU A 66 15.34 3.75 -0.98
N ASN A 67 15.90 4.23 0.13
CA ASN A 67 17.25 3.90 0.59
C ASN A 67 17.27 3.13 1.92
N SER A 68 16.12 2.78 2.48
CA SER A 68 16.03 1.96 3.69
C SER A 68 16.46 0.52 3.44
N ASP A 69 16.98 -0.12 4.48
CA ASP A 69 17.17 -1.56 4.51
C ASP A 69 15.89 -2.28 4.96
N ASP A 70 15.91 -3.61 4.89
CA ASP A 70 14.73 -4.42 5.22
C ASP A 70 14.31 -4.32 6.70
N LEU A 71 15.23 -3.93 7.59
CA LEU A 71 14.95 -3.76 9.02
C LEU A 71 14.12 -2.51 9.26
N LEU A 72 14.43 -1.43 8.55
CA LEU A 72 13.75 -0.14 8.70
C LEU A 72 12.50 -0.01 7.82
N LEU A 73 12.26 -0.91 6.87
CA LEU A 73 11.07 -0.88 6.01
C LEU A 73 9.75 -0.98 6.81
N GLU A 74 9.77 -1.67 7.94
CA GLU A 74 8.58 -1.85 8.80
C GLU A 74 8.25 -0.59 9.62
N ASP A 75 9.21 0.32 9.78
CA ASP A 75 9.05 1.57 10.52
C ASP A 75 8.42 2.69 9.68
N PHE A 76 8.23 2.48 8.38
CA PHE A 76 7.49 3.41 7.53
C PHE A 76 5.99 3.19 7.63
N TRP A 77 5.27 4.27 7.93
CA TRP A 77 3.82 4.30 7.95
C TRP A 77 3.31 5.06 6.74
N PHE A 78 2.35 4.46 6.04
CA PHE A 78 1.72 4.99 4.84
C PHE A 78 0.30 5.48 5.14
N ASP A 79 -0.28 6.24 4.23
CA ASP A 79 -1.71 6.52 4.20
C ASP A 79 -2.15 6.73 2.76
N ILE A 80 -3.38 6.38 2.45
CA ILE A 80 -3.94 6.60 1.13
C ILE A 80 -4.34 8.07 0.98
N THR A 81 -3.93 8.68 -0.13
CA THR A 81 -4.28 10.07 -0.45
C THR A 81 -5.70 10.15 -1.01
N GLU A 82 -6.23 11.37 -1.11
CA GLU A 82 -7.50 11.60 -1.81
C GLU A 82 -7.42 11.18 -3.29
N SER A 83 -6.34 11.52 -3.98
CA SER A 83 -6.10 11.08 -5.36
C SER A 83 -6.00 9.56 -5.49
N GLY A 84 -5.38 8.87 -4.53
CA GLY A 84 -5.37 7.41 -4.49
C GLY A 84 -6.75 6.82 -4.26
N ARG A 85 -7.58 7.45 -3.42
CA ARG A 85 -8.97 7.03 -3.22
C ARG A 85 -9.79 7.16 -4.51
N ASP A 86 -9.68 8.29 -5.20
CA ASP A 86 -10.42 8.56 -6.43
C ASP A 86 -9.98 7.64 -7.58
N GLN A 87 -8.66 7.49 -7.79
CA GLN A 87 -8.10 6.71 -8.88
C GLN A 87 -8.49 5.22 -8.82
N PHE A 88 -8.65 4.68 -7.61
CA PHE A 88 -8.91 3.26 -7.39
C PHE A 88 -10.34 2.95 -6.92
N GLY A 89 -11.22 3.95 -6.90
CA GLY A 89 -12.64 3.78 -6.60
C GLY A 89 -12.95 3.53 -5.13
N TYR A 90 -12.10 4.02 -4.23
CA TYR A 90 -12.29 3.99 -2.78
C TYR A 90 -12.97 5.29 -2.31
N SER A 91 -14.15 5.60 -2.83
CA SER A 91 -14.99 6.64 -2.22
C SER A 91 -15.63 6.10 -0.93
N ASP A 92 -15.97 6.99 0.01
CA ASP A 92 -16.52 6.69 1.35
C ASP A 92 -17.74 5.73 1.36
N GLN A 93 -18.36 5.47 0.21
CA GLN A 93 -19.53 4.61 0.06
C GLN A 93 -19.33 3.35 -0.81
N SER A 94 -18.20 3.20 -1.50
CA SER A 94 -18.03 2.15 -2.53
C SER A 94 -17.48 0.83 -2.00
N TRP A 95 -16.70 0.86 -0.91
CA TRP A 95 -15.99 -0.33 -0.41
C TRP A 95 -16.91 -1.35 0.27
N ARG A 96 -18.02 -0.92 0.90
CA ARG A 96 -19.02 -1.83 1.51
C ARG A 96 -19.68 -2.76 0.50
N LYS A 97 -19.70 -2.38 -0.77
CA LYS A 97 -20.33 -3.14 -1.85
C LYS A 97 -19.38 -4.18 -2.45
N PHE A 98 -18.07 -3.90 -2.44
CA PHE A 98 -17.05 -4.76 -3.04
C PHE A 98 -16.73 -6.02 -2.23
N LEU A 99 -17.05 -6.06 -0.93
CA LEU A 99 -16.86 -7.23 -0.06
C LEU A 99 -18.13 -8.10 0.09
N GLN A 100 -19.22 -7.74 -0.59
CA GLN A 100 -20.49 -8.47 -0.55
C GLN A 100 -20.82 -9.21 -1.86
N ASP A 101 -20.03 -8.99 -2.92
CA ASP A 101 -20.11 -9.69 -4.20
C ASP A 101 -18.91 -10.65 -4.35
#